data_AF-A0A8S1CRS0-F1
#
_entry.id   AF-A0A8S1CRS0-F1
#
_cell.length_a   1.000
_cell.length_b   1.000
_cell.length_c   1.000
_cell.angle_alpha   90.00
_cell.angle_beta   90.00
_cell.angle_gamma   90.00
#
_symmetry.space_group_name_H-M   'P 1'
#
loop_
_entity.id
_entity.type
_entity.pdbx_description
1 polymer ?
#
loop_
_entity_poly.entity_id
_entity_poly.type
_entity_poly.pdbx_seq_one_letter_code
_entity_poly.pdbx_strand_id
1 'polypeptide(L)'
;MVGSLQENAEKASAKDEEPQTPKLLQIEEDTVGLEREEFRVYLEGKGVMESLIRAMTELFLEENKPEDPLDYIKSFLIERHRPEGDVSVLRTDLREARKKISSLKKTIASLTSRLETYEPVGESSSEEKQTKKQAK
;
A
#
# COMPACT_ATOMS: atom_id res chain seq x y z
N MET A 1 50.11 -87.55 -12.27
CA MET A 1 49.67 -86.60 -11.23
C MET A 1 48.54 -85.77 -11.82
N VAL A 2 47.31 -86.18 -11.51
CA VAL A 2 46.08 -85.48 -11.91
C VAL A 2 45.89 -84.34 -10.93
N GLY A 3 45.93 -83.10 -11.44
CA GLY A 3 45.62 -81.90 -10.66
C GLY A 3 44.11 -81.71 -10.59
N SER A 4 43.56 -81.85 -9.39
CA SER A 4 42.15 -81.71 -9.07
C SER A 4 41.72 -80.26 -9.15
N LEU A 5 40.58 -80.04 -9.80
CA LEU A 5 39.74 -78.85 -9.65
C LEU A 5 39.25 -78.73 -8.21
N GLN A 6 39.38 -77.54 -7.62
CA GLN A 6 38.55 -77.00 -6.55
C GLN A 6 38.48 -75.50 -6.83
N GLU A 7 37.45 -75.04 -7.56
CA GLU A 7 36.12 -74.67 -7.05
C GLU A 7 36.21 -73.45 -6.12
N ASN A 8 35.95 -72.30 -6.74
CA ASN A 8 35.73 -71.01 -6.10
C ASN A 8 34.47 -71.09 -5.22
N ALA A 9 34.57 -70.60 -3.99
CA ALA A 9 33.41 -70.14 -3.22
C ALA A 9 33.78 -68.87 -2.44
N GLU A 10 33.08 -67.79 -2.81
CA GLU A 10 32.59 -66.72 -1.94
C GLU A 10 33.53 -66.13 -0.87
N LYS A 11 34.05 -64.93 -1.16
CA LYS A 11 33.59 -63.68 -0.52
C LYS A 11 34.51 -62.52 -0.92
N ALA A 12 34.14 -61.83 -1.99
CA ALA A 12 34.48 -60.43 -2.14
C ALA A 12 33.19 -59.66 -1.96
N SER A 13 33.10 -59.00 -0.81
CA SER A 13 32.03 -58.08 -0.41
C SER A 13 31.84 -57.01 -1.49
N ALA A 14 30.87 -57.20 -2.37
CA ALA A 14 30.29 -56.12 -3.14
C ALA A 14 29.63 -55.15 -2.14
N LYS A 15 30.34 -54.08 -1.80
CA LYS A 15 29.67 -52.86 -1.40
C LYS A 15 29.20 -52.24 -2.70
N ASP A 16 27.91 -52.38 -2.97
CA ASP A 16 27.18 -51.58 -3.95
C ASP A 16 27.46 -50.10 -3.65
N GLU A 17 28.39 -49.49 -4.37
CA GLU A 17 28.29 -48.06 -4.63
C GLU A 17 27.22 -47.89 -5.69
N GLU A 18 25.98 -47.71 -5.22
CA GLU A 18 24.92 -47.08 -6.01
C GLU A 18 25.52 -45.86 -6.75
N PRO A 19 25.23 -45.67 -8.05
CA PRO A 19 25.56 -44.42 -8.70
C PRO A 19 24.76 -43.32 -7.98
N GLN A 20 25.42 -42.58 -7.09
CA GLN A 20 24.82 -41.42 -6.44
C GLN A 20 24.40 -40.47 -7.55
N THR A 21 23.09 -40.45 -7.81
CA THR A 21 22.46 -39.34 -8.50
C THR A 21 22.92 -38.06 -7.83
N PRO A 22 23.40 -37.06 -8.59
CA PRO A 22 24.02 -35.89 -7.99
C PRO A 22 23.02 -35.19 -7.07
N LYS A 23 23.38 -35.07 -5.78
CA LYS A 23 22.65 -34.33 -4.73
C LYS A 23 22.28 -32.89 -5.11
N LEU A 24 22.82 -32.36 -6.20
CA LEU A 24 22.49 -31.03 -6.72
C LEU A 24 21.01 -30.88 -7.11
N LEU A 25 20.37 -31.92 -7.64
CA LEU A 25 18.96 -31.83 -8.09
C LEU A 25 17.96 -31.81 -6.93
N GLN A 26 18.29 -32.41 -5.79
CA GLN A 26 17.42 -32.44 -4.61
C GLN A 26 17.48 -31.12 -3.81
N ILE A 27 18.63 -30.46 -3.81
CA ILE A 27 18.80 -29.18 -3.10
C ILE A 27 17.96 -28.08 -3.76
N GLU A 28 17.89 -28.03 -5.10
CA GLU A 28 17.03 -27.06 -5.80
C GLU A 28 15.54 -27.25 -5.48
N GLU A 29 15.05 -28.49 -5.45
CA GLU A 29 13.64 -28.81 -5.15
C GLU A 29 13.25 -28.44 -3.71
N ASP A 30 14.11 -28.75 -2.73
CA ASP A 30 13.89 -28.42 -1.33
C ASP A 30 14.00 -26.90 -1.08
N THR A 31 14.93 -26.20 -1.75
CA THR A 31 15.03 -24.73 -1.65
C THR A 31 13.82 -24.02 -2.24
N VAL A 32 13.31 -24.48 -3.38
CA VAL A 32 12.08 -23.92 -3.99
C VAL A 32 10.86 -24.18 -3.12
N GLY A 33 10.81 -25.34 -2.44
CA GLY A 33 9.79 -25.64 -1.44
C GLY A 33 9.83 -24.70 -0.24
N LEU A 34 11.04 -24.43 0.29
CA LEU A 34 11.25 -23.49 1.40
C LEU A 34 10.88 -22.05 1.03
N GLU A 35 11.31 -21.56 -0.13
CA GLU A 35 10.97 -20.21 -0.62
C GLU A 35 9.46 -20.03 -0.80
N ARG A 36 8.77 -21.04 -1.33
CA ARG A 36 7.31 -21.02 -1.48
C ARG A 36 6.60 -21.01 -0.13
N GLU A 37 7.10 -21.78 0.82
CA GLU A 37 6.55 -21.85 2.18
C GLU A 37 6.73 -20.52 2.92
N GLU A 38 7.92 -19.91 2.85
CA GLU A 38 8.19 -18.59 3.41
C GLU A 38 7.27 -17.52 2.82
N PHE A 39 7.03 -17.56 1.51
CA PHE A 39 6.08 -16.64 0.87
C PHE A 39 4.63 -16.88 1.33
N ARG A 40 4.21 -18.15 1.49
CA ARG A 40 2.89 -18.48 2.04
C ARG A 40 2.72 -17.91 3.46
N VAL A 41 3.70 -18.17 4.33
CA VAL A 41 3.70 -17.68 5.72
C VAL A 41 3.66 -16.15 5.75
N TYR A 42 4.38 -15.49 4.84
CA TYR A 42 4.30 -14.04 4.70
C TYR A 42 2.88 -13.56 4.37
N LEU A 43 2.22 -14.17 3.38
CA LEU A 43 0.86 -13.80 2.97
C LEU A 43 -0.17 -14.08 4.08
N GLU A 44 -0.02 -15.19 4.80
CA GLU A 44 -0.85 -15.52 5.96
C GLU A 44 -0.63 -14.50 7.09
N GLY A 45 0.62 -14.18 7.41
CA GLY A 45 0.97 -13.19 8.44
C GLY A 45 0.50 -11.77 8.15
N LYS A 46 0.30 -11.42 6.86
CA LYS A 46 -0.30 -10.15 6.43
C LYS A 46 -1.82 -10.20 6.28
N GLY A 47 -2.45 -11.36 6.51
CA GLY A 47 -3.91 -11.53 6.39
C GLY A 47 -4.43 -11.53 4.95
N VAL A 48 -3.55 -11.67 3.95
CA VAL A 48 -3.94 -11.73 2.53
C VAL A 48 -4.74 -12.99 2.26
N MET A 49 -4.30 -14.13 2.80
CA MET A 49 -4.99 -15.41 2.66
C MET A 49 -6.40 -15.34 3.27
N GLU A 50 -6.53 -14.84 4.50
CA GLU A 50 -7.82 -14.67 5.17
C GLU A 50 -8.78 -13.74 4.39
N SER A 51 -8.25 -12.65 3.83
CA SER A 51 -9.04 -11.71 3.03
C SER A 51 -9.55 -12.35 1.73
N LEU A 52 -8.70 -13.12 1.05
CA LEU A 52 -9.07 -13.86 -0.16
C LEU A 52 -10.10 -14.96 0.15
N ILE A 53 -9.88 -15.75 1.20
CA ILE A 53 -10.82 -16.79 1.63
C ILE A 53 -12.19 -16.18 1.90
N ARG A 54 -12.24 -15.05 2.60
CA ARG A 54 -13.51 -14.36 2.88
C ARG A 54 -14.18 -13.84 1.62
N ALA A 55 -13.44 -13.20 0.71
CA ALA A 55 -13.98 -12.73 -0.57
C ALA A 55 -14.57 -13.89 -1.38
N MET A 56 -13.88 -15.03 -1.43
CA MET A 56 -14.36 -16.24 -2.10
C MET A 56 -15.56 -16.86 -1.40
N THR A 57 -15.61 -16.81 -0.07
CA THR A 57 -16.74 -17.33 0.73
C THR A 57 -17.99 -16.49 0.51
N GLU A 58 -17.87 -15.16 0.53
CA GLU A 58 -19.00 -14.24 0.30
C GLU A 58 -19.54 -14.39 -1.13
N LEU A 59 -18.65 -14.46 -2.12
CA LEU A 59 -19.01 -14.77 -3.50
C LEU A 59 -19.70 -16.14 -3.65
N PHE A 60 -19.29 -17.13 -2.85
CA PHE A 60 -19.91 -18.45 -2.84
C PHE A 60 -21.33 -18.43 -2.24
N LEU A 61 -21.57 -17.56 -1.26
CA LEU A 61 -22.85 -17.41 -0.57
C LEU A 61 -23.86 -16.55 -1.34
N GLU A 62 -23.41 -15.74 -2.29
CA GLU A 62 -24.25 -14.83 -3.06
C GLU A 62 -25.37 -15.58 -3.83
N GLU A 63 -26.64 -15.27 -3.54
CA GLU A 63 -27.78 -15.91 -4.20
C GLU A 63 -27.83 -15.58 -5.70
N ASN A 64 -27.42 -14.36 -6.06
CA ASN A 64 -27.30 -13.90 -7.45
C ASN A 64 -25.82 -13.77 -7.80
N LYS A 65 -25.24 -14.84 -8.34
CA LYS A 65 -23.82 -14.82 -8.74
C LYS A 65 -23.57 -13.71 -9.75
N PRO A 66 -22.55 -12.86 -9.52
CA PRO A 66 -22.18 -11.82 -10.47
C PRO A 66 -21.72 -12.44 -11.79
N GLU A 67 -21.98 -11.74 -12.89
CA GLU A 67 -21.55 -12.15 -14.24
C GLU A 67 -20.02 -12.18 -14.35
N ASP A 68 -19.33 -11.27 -13.65
CA ASP A 68 -17.87 -11.27 -13.48
C ASP A 68 -17.48 -11.47 -12.00
N PRO A 69 -17.14 -12.71 -11.60
CA PRO A 69 -16.68 -13.02 -10.25
C PRO A 69 -15.35 -12.34 -9.87
N LEU A 70 -14.48 -12.06 -10.84
CA LEU A 70 -13.19 -11.43 -10.56
C LEU A 70 -13.38 -9.95 -10.23
N ASP A 71 -14.30 -9.27 -10.92
CA ASP A 71 -14.63 -7.88 -10.62
C ASP A 71 -15.27 -7.72 -9.23
N TYR A 72 -16.11 -8.68 -8.84
CA TYR A 72 -16.65 -8.75 -7.48
C TYR A 72 -15.55 -8.89 -6.42
N ILE A 73 -14.63 -9.85 -6.59
CA ILE A 73 -13.53 -10.05 -5.63
C ILE A 73 -12.63 -8.81 -5.54
N LYS A 74 -12.31 -8.17 -6.67
CA LYS A 74 -11.53 -6.91 -6.68
C LYS A 74 -12.23 -5.83 -5.86
N SER A 75 -13.52 -5.61 -6.11
CA SER A 75 -14.32 -4.61 -5.40
C SER A 75 -14.38 -4.92 -3.90
N PHE A 76 -14.63 -6.17 -3.53
CA PHE A 76 -14.66 -6.62 -2.13
C PHE A 76 -13.34 -6.32 -1.40
N LEU A 77 -12.21 -6.61 -2.04
CA LEU A 77 -10.89 -6.35 -1.48
C LEU A 77 -10.61 -4.85 -1.37
N ILE A 78 -10.96 -4.03 -2.35
CA ILE A 78 -10.76 -2.57 -2.31
C ILE A 78 -11.59 -1.92 -1.22
N GLU A 79 -12.87 -2.32 -1.10
CA GLU A 79 -13.83 -1.71 -0.18
C GLU A 79 -13.49 -2.02 1.27
N ARG A 80 -13.11 -3.28 1.57
CA ARG A 80 -12.75 -3.72 2.93
C ARG A 80 -11.30 -3.42 3.32
N HIS A 81 -10.38 -3.29 2.37
CA HIS A 81 -8.98 -2.97 2.64
C HIS A 81 -8.73 -1.46 2.73
N ARG A 82 -9.75 -0.61 2.50
CA ARG A 82 -9.64 0.81 2.84
C ARG A 82 -9.38 0.91 4.35
N PRO A 83 -8.18 1.35 4.78
CA PRO A 83 -7.87 1.42 6.20
C PRO A 83 -8.86 2.41 6.84
N GLU A 84 -9.67 1.94 7.79
CA GLU A 84 -10.63 2.80 8.50
C GLU A 84 -9.94 4.02 9.15
N GLY A 85 -8.63 3.88 9.43
CA GLY A 85 -7.75 4.96 9.86
C GLY A 85 -7.70 6.14 8.89
N ASP A 86 -7.58 5.91 7.58
CA ASP A 86 -7.46 7.00 6.61
C ASP A 86 -8.75 7.81 6.51
N VAL A 87 -9.92 7.16 6.62
CA VAL A 87 -11.19 7.88 6.55
C VAL A 87 -11.38 8.78 7.78
N SER A 88 -11.01 8.30 8.96
CA SER A 88 -11.10 9.07 10.21
C SER A 88 -10.10 10.25 10.23
N VAL A 89 -8.87 10.00 9.82
CA VAL A 89 -7.82 11.03 9.69
C VAL A 89 -8.23 12.06 8.64
N LEU A 90 -8.64 11.62 7.45
CA LEU A 90 -9.07 12.52 6.38
C LEU A 90 -10.30 13.35 6.77
N ARG A 91 -11.25 12.79 7.55
CA ARG A 91 -12.38 13.55 8.11
C ARG A 91 -11.92 14.60 9.13
N THR A 92 -10.91 14.27 9.94
CA THR A 92 -10.33 15.19 10.92
C THR A 92 -9.62 16.35 10.21
N ASP A 93 -8.77 16.05 9.23
CA ASP A 93 -8.07 17.04 8.42
C ASP A 93 -9.03 17.97 7.68
N LEU A 94 -10.11 17.40 7.12
CA LEU A 94 -11.15 18.18 6.43
C LEU A 94 -11.89 19.12 7.40
N ARG A 95 -12.16 18.67 8.63
CA ARG A 95 -12.75 19.51 9.69
C ARG A 95 -11.81 20.63 10.11
N GLU A 96 -10.52 20.37 10.25
CA GLU A 96 -9.51 21.38 10.59
C GLU A 96 -9.31 22.40 9.47
N ALA A 97 -9.19 21.94 8.23
CA ALA A 97 -9.11 22.81 7.05
C ALA A 97 -10.33 23.73 6.96
N ARG A 98 -11.55 23.21 7.15
CA ARG A 98 -12.78 24.02 7.19
C ARG A 98 -12.76 25.06 8.32
N LYS A 99 -12.30 24.70 9.52
CA LYS A 99 -12.13 25.66 10.63
C LYS A 99 -11.15 26.77 10.27
N LYS A 100 -10.01 26.43 9.66
CA LYS A 100 -8.99 27.39 9.25
C LYS A 100 -9.49 28.32 8.14
N ILE A 101 -10.24 27.79 7.17
CA ILE A 101 -10.91 28.61 6.16
C ILE A 101 -11.91 29.57 6.82
N SER A 102 -12.72 29.10 7.78
CA SER A 102 -13.68 29.94 8.48
C SER A 102 -13.00 31.05 9.29
N SER A 103 -11.93 30.72 10.03
CA SER A 103 -11.19 31.73 10.80
C SER A 103 -10.52 32.75 9.88
N LEU A 104 -9.84 32.31 8.81
CA LEU A 104 -9.23 33.20 7.84
C LEU A 104 -10.26 34.10 7.16
N LYS A 105 -11.43 33.57 6.78
CA LYS A 105 -12.54 34.38 6.22
C LYS A 105 -13.02 35.44 7.21
N LYS A 106 -13.14 35.11 8.50
CA LYS A 106 -13.49 36.08 9.55
C LYS A 106 -12.41 37.15 9.73
N THR A 107 -11.14 36.76 9.71
CA THR A 107 -10.03 37.70 9.82
C THR A 107 -9.97 38.62 8.60
N ILE A 108 -10.17 38.09 7.39
CA ILE A 108 -10.29 38.89 6.18
C ILE A 108 -11.44 39.89 6.33
N ALA A 109 -12.64 39.44 6.70
CA ALA A 109 -13.79 40.34 6.89
C ALA A 109 -13.54 41.43 7.94
N SER A 110 -12.86 41.09 9.04
CA SER A 110 -12.49 42.05 10.08
C SER A 110 -11.46 43.07 9.58
N LEU A 111 -10.44 42.61 8.85
CA LEU A 111 -9.40 43.47 8.30
C LEU A 111 -9.91 44.34 7.16
N THR A 112 -10.78 43.82 6.29
CA THR A 112 -11.43 44.62 5.23
C THR A 112 -12.32 45.68 5.83
N SER A 113 -13.12 45.35 6.85
CA SER A 113 -13.95 46.34 7.55
C SER A 113 -13.09 47.41 8.26
N ARG A 114 -11.97 47.03 8.87
CA ARG A 114 -11.01 48.00 9.43
C ARG A 114 -10.38 48.86 8.33
N LEU A 115 -9.95 48.28 7.21
CA LEU A 115 -9.42 49.03 6.07
C LEU A 115 -10.43 50.05 5.56
N GLU A 116 -11.68 49.64 5.34
CA GLU A 116 -12.78 50.51 4.91
C GLU A 116 -13.07 51.63 5.92
N THR A 117 -12.80 51.40 7.21
CA THR A 117 -12.90 52.39 8.29
C THR A 117 -11.68 53.34 8.37
N TYR A 118 -10.52 52.93 7.85
CA TYR A 118 -9.31 53.75 7.74
C TYR A 118 -9.15 54.41 6.36
N GLU A 119 -9.95 54.02 5.38
CA GLU A 119 -10.09 54.63 4.06
C GLU A 119 -11.28 55.59 3.85
N PRO A 120 -11.94 56.21 4.86
CA PRO A 120 -12.71 57.40 4.59
C PRO A 120 -11.72 58.56 4.52
N VAL A 121 -11.58 59.15 3.32
CA VAL A 121 -10.80 60.36 3.01
C VAL A 121 -9.32 60.10 2.65
N GLY A 122 -9.09 59.61 1.44
CA GLY A 122 -7.78 59.51 0.80
C GLY A 122 -7.67 60.14 -0.60
N GLU A 123 -8.73 60.76 -1.13
CA GLU A 123 -8.68 61.56 -2.38
C GLU A 123 -9.31 62.95 -2.16
N SER A 124 -8.84 63.67 -1.14
CA SER A 124 -8.98 65.12 -1.08
C SER A 124 -8.10 65.66 0.04
N SER A 125 -6.82 65.90 -0.25
CA SER A 125 -6.07 67.08 0.20
C SER A 125 -4.57 66.77 0.28
N SER A 126 -3.87 67.15 -0.78
CA SER A 126 -2.45 67.55 -0.91
C SER A 126 -2.10 67.31 -2.39
N GLU A 127 -1.83 68.30 -3.22
CA GLU A 127 -0.82 69.33 -3.03
C GLU A 127 -1.20 70.65 -3.73
N GLU A 128 -1.28 71.68 -2.91
CA GLU A 128 -0.84 73.04 -3.14
C GLU A 128 0.28 73.15 -4.20
N LYS A 129 -0.07 73.60 -5.42
CA LYS A 129 0.89 74.20 -6.36
C LYS A 129 0.39 75.56 -6.82
N GLN A 130 1.25 76.55 -6.55
CA GLN A 130 1.37 77.88 -7.15
C GLN A 130 0.63 79.04 -6.48
N THR A 131 1.14 79.39 -5.30
CA THR A 131 1.45 80.78 -4.98
C THR A 131 2.40 81.38 -6.04
N LYS A 132 1.86 82.09 -7.04
CA LYS A 132 2.59 83.16 -7.77
C LYS A 132 1.60 84.06 -8.53
N LYS A 133 1.03 85.03 -7.82
CA LYS A 133 0.67 86.35 -8.37
C LYS A 133 0.34 87.32 -7.23
N GLN A 134 1.39 87.80 -6.57
CA GLN A 134 1.42 89.19 -6.13
C GLN A 134 2.45 89.90 -6.99
N ALA A 135 1.99 90.78 -7.87
CA ALA A 135 2.71 91.94 -8.35
C ALA A 135 1.71 92.85 -9.05
N LYS A 136 1.25 93.85 -8.28
CA LYS A 136 1.05 95.26 -8.65
C LYS A 136 0.26 95.58 -9.92
#